data_AF-A0A2D4TBL8-F1
#
_entry.id   AF-A0A2D4TBL8-F1
#
_cell.length_a   1.000
_cell.length_b   1.000
_cell.length_c   1.000
_cell.angle_alpha   90.00
_cell.angle_beta   90.00
_cell.angle_gamma   90.00
#
_symmetry.space_group_name_H-M   'P 1'
#
loop_
_entity.id
_entity.type
_entity.pdbx_description
1 polymer ?
#
loop_
_entity_poly.entity_id
_entity_poly.type
_entity_poly.pdbx_seq_one_letter_code
_entity_poly.pdbx_strand_id
1 'polypeptide(L)'
;MVNLDYTGTRDGEAFDGGSAEGTDLELGSGRMIPGFEDGIVGLAAGDEKTLELTFPEDYHSEELQGAAVQFAVKVNDVKELVLAPLDEELFKLYGVEEGGEDQFRKEVAENMTRELKNAVTSRVKQQVMDAVVEAHKGLEVPRALISQEIQALRKQMFQQFGGAAPEGLDLDSLLPDDMFRDNAERRVKLGLVLSEMISKFELKADPAKVRETIEELAATYQDAEEVINWYYGNPEQLSSVESKVLEDSVVDKLLEAAELTDEPCSYQEAIAQAQSQR
;
A
#
# COMPACT_ATOMS: atom_id res chain seq x y z
N MET A 1 -3.06 -22.36 -12.57
CA MET A 1 -4.22 -21.63 -13.12
C MET A 1 -5.07 -22.58 -13.95
N VAL A 2 -6.38 -22.54 -13.78
CA VAL A 2 -7.33 -23.42 -14.47
C VAL A 2 -8.34 -22.52 -15.18
N ASN A 3 -8.53 -22.72 -16.48
CA ASN A 3 -9.61 -22.08 -17.21
C ASN A 3 -10.84 -22.99 -17.17
N LEU A 4 -12.00 -22.46 -16.77
CA LEU A 4 -13.19 -23.25 -16.57
C LEU A 4 -14.47 -22.53 -16.93
N ASP A 5 -15.45 -23.31 -17.37
CA ASP A 5 -16.85 -22.92 -17.46
C ASP A 5 -17.58 -23.52 -16.26
N TYR A 6 -18.49 -22.77 -15.64
CA TYR A 6 -19.32 -23.30 -14.58
C TYR A 6 -20.74 -22.77 -14.66
N THR A 7 -21.68 -23.60 -14.25
CA THR A 7 -23.09 -23.24 -14.11
C THR A 7 -23.59 -23.67 -12.74
N GLY A 8 -23.89 -22.68 -11.90
CA GLY A 8 -24.44 -22.83 -10.56
C GLY A 8 -25.96 -22.93 -10.60
N THR A 9 -26.49 -23.94 -9.93
CA THR A 9 -27.93 -24.19 -9.81
C THR A 9 -28.32 -24.41 -8.34
N ARG A 10 -29.51 -23.96 -7.96
CA ARG A 10 -30.16 -24.22 -6.68
C ARG A 10 -31.51 -24.85 -6.98
N ASP A 11 -31.79 -26.02 -6.41
CA ASP A 11 -33.04 -26.77 -6.66
C ASP A 11 -33.34 -26.99 -8.16
N GLY A 12 -32.30 -27.05 -9.00
CA GLY A 12 -32.41 -27.22 -10.45
C GLY A 12 -32.59 -25.93 -11.26
N GLU A 13 -32.68 -24.76 -10.62
CA GLU A 13 -32.75 -23.45 -11.28
C GLU A 13 -31.40 -22.73 -11.19
N ALA A 14 -30.95 -22.14 -12.30
CA ALA A 14 -29.75 -21.31 -12.30
C ALA A 14 -30.00 -20.01 -11.53
N PHE A 15 -29.01 -19.58 -10.74
CA PHE A 15 -29.08 -18.31 -9.99
C PHE A 15 -28.14 -17.26 -10.56
N ASP A 16 -28.47 -15.99 -10.35
CA ASP A 16 -27.70 -14.87 -10.88
C ASP A 16 -26.30 -14.80 -10.24
N GLY A 17 -25.29 -14.51 -11.05
CA GLY A 17 -23.88 -14.57 -10.65
C GLY A 17 -23.32 -15.99 -10.40
N GLY A 18 -24.13 -17.04 -10.58
CA GLY A 18 -23.73 -18.43 -10.38
C GLY A 18 -23.06 -19.10 -11.57
N SER A 19 -22.99 -18.45 -12.73
CA SER A 19 -22.48 -19.05 -13.97
C SER A 19 -21.51 -18.13 -14.70
N ALA A 20 -20.44 -18.70 -15.23
CA ALA A 20 -19.48 -17.99 -16.08
C ALA A 20 -18.81 -18.96 -17.06
N GLU A 21 -18.34 -18.41 -18.18
CA GLU A 21 -17.59 -19.14 -19.21
C GLU A 21 -16.18 -18.55 -19.32
N GLY A 22 -15.19 -19.41 -19.59
CA GLY A 22 -13.80 -19.01 -19.84
C GLY A 22 -13.11 -18.35 -18.65
N THR A 23 -13.52 -18.65 -17.42
CA THR A 23 -12.98 -17.99 -16.22
C THR A 23 -11.62 -18.59 -15.85
N ASP A 24 -10.60 -17.73 -15.72
CA ASP A 24 -9.30 -18.11 -15.20
C ASP A 24 -9.30 -18.10 -13.66
N LEU A 25 -9.10 -19.26 -13.06
CA LEU A 25 -9.02 -19.46 -11.62
C LEU A 25 -7.62 -19.90 -11.20
N GLU A 26 -7.01 -19.15 -10.28
CA GLU A 26 -5.80 -19.58 -9.59
C GLU A 26 -6.18 -20.46 -8.39
N LEU A 27 -5.75 -21.72 -8.41
CA LEU A 27 -5.98 -22.65 -7.30
C LEU A 27 -5.22 -22.19 -6.06
N GLY A 28 -5.88 -22.19 -4.92
CA GLY A 28 -5.41 -21.64 -3.66
C GLY A 28 -5.68 -20.14 -3.47
N SER A 29 -6.33 -19.47 -4.43
CA SER A 29 -6.61 -18.03 -4.32
C SER A 29 -7.73 -17.69 -3.35
N GLY A 30 -8.60 -18.66 -3.01
CA GLY A 30 -9.74 -18.46 -2.11
C GLY A 30 -10.79 -17.51 -2.68
N ARG A 31 -10.80 -17.32 -4.00
CA ARG A 31 -11.75 -16.44 -4.71
C ARG A 31 -13.12 -17.08 -4.87
N MET A 32 -13.18 -18.42 -4.87
CA MET A 32 -14.41 -19.19 -4.96
C MET A 32 -14.90 -19.63 -3.58
N ILE A 33 -16.15 -20.07 -3.49
CA ILE A 33 -16.69 -20.60 -2.24
C ILE A 33 -15.89 -21.82 -1.75
N PRO A 34 -15.78 -22.01 -0.42
CA PRO A 34 -15.08 -23.18 0.14
C PRO A 34 -15.56 -24.50 -0.49
N GLY A 35 -14.61 -25.37 -0.82
CA GLY A 35 -14.86 -26.67 -1.45
C GLY A 35 -14.97 -26.63 -2.98
N PHE A 36 -15.14 -25.47 -3.62
CA PHE A 36 -15.15 -25.37 -5.08
C PHE A 36 -13.79 -25.75 -5.67
N GLU A 37 -12.73 -25.10 -5.19
CA GLU A 37 -11.35 -25.35 -5.66
C GLU A 37 -10.92 -26.78 -5.37
N ASP A 38 -11.18 -27.29 -4.17
CA ASP A 38 -10.88 -28.69 -3.79
C ASP A 38 -11.65 -29.69 -4.67
N GLY A 39 -12.86 -29.34 -5.09
CA GLY A 39 -13.71 -30.17 -5.93
C GLY A 39 -13.17 -30.40 -7.34
N ILE A 40 -12.39 -29.45 -7.87
CA ILE A 40 -11.78 -29.53 -9.21
C ILE A 40 -10.32 -29.99 -9.19
N VAL A 41 -9.68 -30.09 -8.02
CA VAL A 41 -8.34 -30.64 -7.90
C VAL A 41 -8.31 -32.08 -8.42
N GLY A 42 -7.34 -32.36 -9.30
CA GLY A 42 -7.15 -33.67 -9.93
C GLY A 42 -7.90 -33.86 -11.25
N LEU A 43 -8.72 -32.91 -11.69
CA LEU A 43 -9.33 -32.90 -13.02
C LEU A 43 -8.32 -32.51 -14.10
N ALA A 44 -8.47 -33.11 -15.28
CA ALA A 44 -7.73 -32.77 -16.49
C ALA A 44 -8.53 -31.81 -17.38
N ALA A 45 -7.84 -31.16 -18.33
CA ALA A 45 -8.52 -30.39 -19.37
C ALA A 45 -9.47 -31.28 -20.18
N GLY A 46 -10.70 -30.81 -20.35
CA GLY A 46 -11.81 -31.53 -20.96
C GLY A 46 -12.72 -32.26 -19.97
N ASP A 47 -12.33 -32.37 -18.69
CA ASP A 47 -13.17 -33.04 -17.69
C ASP A 47 -14.37 -32.18 -17.30
N GLU A 48 -15.50 -32.86 -17.10
CA GLU A 48 -16.73 -32.27 -16.57
C GLU A 48 -17.07 -32.93 -15.23
N LYS A 49 -17.44 -32.12 -14.24
CA LYS A 49 -17.80 -32.60 -12.91
C LYS A 49 -18.87 -31.71 -12.29
N THR A 50 -19.86 -32.32 -11.66
CA THR A 50 -20.81 -31.62 -10.81
C THR A 50 -20.30 -31.60 -9.37
N LEU A 51 -20.20 -30.41 -8.79
CA LEU A 51 -19.82 -30.19 -7.40
C LEU A 51 -21.06 -29.86 -6.59
N GLU A 52 -21.26 -30.58 -5.49
CA GLU A 52 -22.30 -30.28 -4.51
C GLU A 52 -21.66 -29.46 -3.38
N LEU A 53 -22.04 -28.20 -3.27
CA LEU A 53 -21.44 -27.23 -2.35
C LEU A 53 -22.52 -26.55 -1.51
N THR A 54 -22.08 -25.92 -0.42
CA THR A 54 -22.96 -25.11 0.42
C THR A 54 -22.32 -23.75 0.62
N PHE A 55 -23.09 -22.71 0.38
CA PHE A 55 -22.64 -21.35 0.62
C PHE A 55 -22.44 -21.11 2.14
N PRO A 56 -21.43 -20.32 2.53
CA PRO A 56 -21.25 -19.92 3.93
C PRO A 56 -22.47 -19.18 4.49
N GLU A 57 -22.67 -19.27 5.80
CA GLU A 57 -23.75 -18.55 6.51
C GLU A 57 -23.55 -17.02 6.46
N ASP A 58 -22.32 -16.55 6.32
CA ASP A 58 -21.91 -15.15 6.27
C ASP A 58 -21.77 -14.59 4.84
N TYR A 59 -22.34 -15.28 3.85
CA TYR A 59 -22.25 -14.85 2.45
C TYR A 59 -22.98 -13.52 2.20
N HIS A 60 -22.45 -12.70 1.29
CA HIS A 60 -22.94 -11.33 1.05
C HIS A 60 -24.36 -11.28 0.44
N SER A 61 -24.80 -12.35 -0.23
CA SER A 61 -26.15 -12.47 -0.76
C SER A 61 -27.02 -13.22 0.25
N GLU A 62 -27.98 -12.52 0.86
CA GLU A 62 -28.93 -13.09 1.83
C GLU A 62 -29.68 -14.31 1.28
N GLU A 63 -29.95 -14.33 -0.03
CA GLU A 63 -30.64 -15.45 -0.66
C GLU A 63 -29.80 -16.71 -0.79
N LEU A 64 -28.47 -16.60 -0.75
CA LEU A 64 -27.54 -17.71 -0.91
C LEU A 64 -26.92 -18.17 0.42
N GLN A 65 -27.10 -17.44 1.53
CA GLN A 65 -26.56 -17.84 2.84
C GLN A 65 -27.03 -19.24 3.25
N GLY A 66 -26.07 -20.13 3.53
CA GLY A 66 -26.35 -21.53 3.93
C GLY A 66 -27.01 -22.40 2.85
N ALA A 67 -27.19 -21.90 1.62
CA ALA A 67 -27.89 -22.61 0.58
C ALA A 67 -27.03 -23.74 -0.01
N ALA A 68 -27.63 -24.93 -0.15
CA ALA A 68 -27.04 -26.05 -0.89
C ALA A 68 -27.23 -25.82 -2.39
N VAL A 69 -26.14 -25.93 -3.16
CA VAL A 69 -26.10 -25.66 -4.59
C VAL A 69 -25.27 -26.69 -5.34
N GLN A 70 -25.54 -26.82 -6.63
CA GLN A 70 -24.76 -27.66 -7.54
C GLN A 70 -24.09 -26.80 -8.59
N PHE A 71 -22.77 -26.99 -8.76
CA PHE A 71 -22.00 -26.38 -9.83
C PHE A 71 -21.63 -27.44 -10.84
N ALA A 72 -22.18 -27.36 -12.05
CA ALA A 72 -21.66 -28.11 -13.18
C ALA A 72 -20.42 -27.37 -13.69
N VAL A 73 -19.25 -27.98 -13.56
CA VAL A 73 -17.97 -27.40 -13.94
C VAL A 73 -17.39 -28.17 -15.11
N LYS A 74 -16.83 -27.44 -16.08
CA LYS A 74 -16.05 -27.96 -17.19
C LYS A 74 -14.67 -27.32 -17.18
N VAL A 75 -13.64 -28.15 -17.16
CA VAL A 75 -12.25 -27.69 -17.23
C VAL A 75 -11.88 -27.51 -18.70
N ASN A 76 -11.59 -26.29 -19.12
CA ASN A 76 -11.18 -26.00 -20.50
C ASN A 76 -9.68 -26.19 -20.69
N ASP A 77 -8.88 -25.66 -19.75
CA ASP A 77 -7.42 -25.71 -19.83
C ASP A 77 -6.80 -25.70 -18.42
N VAL A 78 -5.62 -26.31 -18.28
CA VAL A 78 -4.86 -26.35 -17.03
C VAL A 78 -3.44 -25.89 -17.30
N LYS A 79 -3.06 -24.78 -16.68
CA LYS A 79 -1.73 -24.17 -16.79
C LYS A 79 -1.02 -24.21 -15.45
N GLU A 80 0.22 -24.67 -15.45
CA GLU A 80 1.11 -24.58 -14.29
C GLU A 80 1.98 -23.33 -14.39
N LEU A 81 2.24 -22.68 -13.25
CA LEU A 81 3.23 -21.61 -13.16
C LEU A 81 4.62 -22.25 -13.13
N VAL A 82 5.38 -22.09 -14.22
CA VAL A 82 6.78 -22.50 -14.28
C VAL A 82 7.64 -21.33 -13.85
N LEU A 83 8.51 -21.54 -12.87
CA LEU A 83 9.48 -20.54 -12.45
C LEU A 83 10.37 -20.17 -13.63
N ALA A 84 10.51 -18.87 -13.88
CA ALA A 84 11.44 -18.38 -14.89
C ALA A 84 12.86 -18.85 -14.54
N PRO A 85 13.64 -19.31 -15.53
CA PRO A 85 15.05 -19.60 -15.32
C PRO A 85 15.79 -18.33 -14.87
N LEU A 86 16.76 -18.48 -13.96
CA LEU A 86 17.68 -17.41 -13.60
C LEU A 86 18.74 -17.27 -14.69
N ASP A 87 18.39 -16.59 -15.78
CA ASP A 87 19.25 -16.40 -16.95
C ASP A 87 19.36 -14.92 -17.36
N GLU A 88 20.15 -14.67 -18.41
CA GLU A 88 20.39 -13.33 -18.93
C GLU A 88 19.12 -12.62 -19.42
N GLU A 89 18.09 -13.36 -19.84
CA GLU A 89 16.82 -12.75 -20.26
C GLU A 89 16.08 -12.19 -19.04
N LEU A 90 16.03 -12.95 -17.94
CA LEU A 90 15.45 -12.47 -16.69
C LEU A 90 16.27 -11.30 -16.11
N PHE A 91 17.60 -11.39 -16.10
CA PHE A 91 18.46 -10.35 -15.52
C PHE A 91 18.29 -9.00 -16.24
N LYS A 92 18.16 -9.01 -17.57
CA LYS A 92 17.91 -7.81 -18.37
C LYS A 92 16.59 -7.11 -18.02
N LEU A 93 15.55 -7.86 -17.64
CA LEU A 93 14.28 -7.26 -17.20
C LEU A 93 14.42 -6.44 -15.91
N TYR A 94 15.46 -6.72 -15.11
CA TYR A 94 15.80 -5.99 -13.88
C TYR A 94 16.97 -5.02 -14.08
N GLY A 95 17.35 -4.74 -15.34
CA GLY A 95 18.43 -3.80 -15.67
C GLY A 95 19.84 -4.36 -15.46
N VAL A 96 20.00 -5.67 -15.27
CA VAL A 96 21.31 -6.31 -15.09
C VAL A 96 21.79 -6.89 -16.42
N GLU A 97 22.61 -6.11 -17.13
CA GLU A 97 23.17 -6.50 -18.43
C GLU A 97 24.49 -7.26 -18.32
N GLU A 98 25.23 -7.08 -17.23
CA GLU A 98 26.54 -7.70 -16.97
C GLU A 98 26.62 -8.26 -15.55
N GLY A 99 27.53 -9.22 -15.33
CA GLY A 99 27.79 -9.81 -14.01
C GLY A 99 26.91 -11.00 -13.61
N GLY A 100 25.92 -11.36 -14.44
CA GLY A 100 25.13 -12.59 -14.30
C GLY A 100 24.36 -12.69 -12.98
N GLU A 101 24.17 -13.93 -12.50
CA GLU A 101 23.35 -14.21 -11.32
C GLU A 101 23.88 -13.52 -10.04
N ASP A 102 25.21 -13.42 -9.88
CA ASP A 102 25.82 -12.78 -8.71
C ASP A 102 25.47 -11.29 -8.65
N GLN A 103 25.56 -10.58 -9.77
CA GLN A 103 25.16 -9.18 -9.84
C GLN A 103 23.65 -9.04 -9.64
N PHE A 104 22.85 -9.90 -10.25
CA PHE A 104 21.40 -9.89 -10.08
C PHE A 104 20.98 -10.06 -8.60
N ARG A 105 21.56 -11.03 -7.90
CA ARG A 105 21.29 -11.24 -6.47
C ARG A 105 21.72 -10.05 -5.62
N LYS A 106 22.82 -9.40 -5.98
CA LYS A 106 23.31 -8.20 -5.30
C LYS A 106 22.31 -7.03 -5.46
N GLU A 107 21.86 -6.74 -6.68
CA GLU A 107 20.86 -5.70 -6.94
C GLU A 107 19.56 -5.95 -6.18
N VAL A 108 19.08 -7.19 -6.18
CA VAL A 108 17.89 -7.59 -5.40
C VAL A 108 18.13 -7.35 -3.90
N ALA A 109 19.28 -7.75 -3.37
CA ALA A 109 19.60 -7.56 -1.95
C ALA A 109 19.73 -6.07 -1.58
N GLU A 110 20.30 -5.24 -2.44
CA GLU A 110 20.40 -3.78 -2.23
C GLU A 110 19.02 -3.13 -2.25
N ASN A 111 18.15 -3.54 -3.18
CA ASN A 111 16.75 -3.11 -3.23
C ASN A 111 15.99 -3.50 -1.96
N MET A 112 16.09 -4.76 -1.53
CA MET A 112 15.47 -5.24 -0.28
C MET A 112 16.01 -4.50 0.95
N THR A 113 17.31 -4.21 0.98
CA THR A 113 17.93 -3.46 2.10
C THR A 113 17.41 -2.04 2.16
N ARG A 114 17.27 -1.36 1.02
CA ARG A 114 16.69 -0.01 0.95
C ARG A 114 15.23 0.00 1.38
N GLU A 115 14.46 -0.98 0.94
CA GLU A 115 13.06 -1.13 1.34
C GLU A 115 12.93 -1.36 2.85
N LEU A 116 13.76 -2.26 3.41
CA LEU A 116 13.78 -2.53 4.85
C LEU A 116 14.19 -1.30 5.67
N LYS A 117 15.24 -0.57 5.25
CA LYS A 117 15.66 0.70 5.87
C LYS A 117 14.47 1.66 5.92
N ASN A 118 13.78 1.85 4.80
CA ASN A 118 12.64 2.75 4.71
C ASN A 118 11.46 2.30 5.59
N ALA A 119 11.16 1.00 5.62
CA ALA A 119 10.10 0.44 6.45
C ALA A 119 10.38 0.66 7.94
N VAL A 120 11.59 0.32 8.41
CA VAL A 120 11.97 0.47 9.82
C VAL A 120 12.01 1.95 10.22
N THR A 121 12.66 2.81 9.43
CA THR A 121 12.72 4.25 9.71
C THR A 121 11.33 4.87 9.74
N SER A 122 10.44 4.49 8.81
CA SER A 122 9.06 5.02 8.79
C SER A 122 8.27 4.59 10.01
N ARG A 123 8.41 3.32 10.44
CA ARG A 123 7.78 2.79 11.66
C ARG A 123 8.25 3.53 12.90
N VAL A 124 9.55 3.67 13.10
CA VAL A 124 10.13 4.37 14.26
C VAL A 124 9.68 5.83 14.26
N LYS A 125 9.75 6.49 13.11
CA LYS A 125 9.28 7.86 12.94
C LYS A 125 7.81 8.00 13.33
N GLN A 126 6.95 7.11 12.87
CA GLN A 126 5.53 7.11 13.22
C GLN A 126 5.30 6.91 14.72
N GLN A 127 6.01 5.97 15.36
CA GLN A 127 5.93 5.78 16.82
C GLN A 127 6.30 7.06 17.57
N VAL A 128 7.34 7.77 17.13
CA VAL A 128 7.72 9.07 17.71
C VAL A 128 6.61 10.10 17.49
N MET A 129 6.06 10.23 16.29
CA MET A 129 4.97 11.18 16.01
C MET A 129 3.70 10.88 16.81
N ASP A 130 3.35 9.60 16.96
CA ASP A 130 2.25 9.14 17.79
C ASP A 130 2.47 9.52 19.25
N ALA A 131 3.66 9.26 19.79
CA ALA A 131 4.03 9.63 21.16
C ALA A 131 4.03 11.15 21.38
N VAL A 132 4.47 11.94 20.39
CA VAL A 132 4.43 13.40 20.45
C VAL A 132 2.98 13.91 20.53
N VAL A 133 2.08 13.39 19.69
CA VAL A 133 0.66 13.75 19.74
C VAL A 133 0.02 13.32 21.06
N GLU A 134 0.33 12.11 21.54
CA GLU A 134 -0.16 11.56 22.80
C GLU A 134 0.24 12.44 23.99
N ALA A 135 1.52 12.79 24.10
CA ALA A 135 2.06 13.64 25.16
C ALA A 135 1.44 15.05 25.17
N HIS A 136 0.88 15.50 24.05
CA HIS A 136 0.25 16.80 23.88
C HIS A 136 -1.26 16.71 23.63
N LYS A 137 -1.92 15.62 24.06
CA LYS A 137 -3.37 15.44 23.88
C LYS A 137 -4.22 16.62 24.32
N GLY A 138 -3.84 17.26 25.43
CA GLY A 138 -4.52 18.43 25.99
C GLY A 138 -4.27 19.75 25.27
N LEU A 139 -3.44 19.78 24.22
CA LEU A 139 -3.23 20.97 23.40
C LEU A 139 -4.49 21.26 22.58
N GLU A 140 -5.15 22.38 22.87
CA GLU A 140 -6.27 22.86 22.07
C GLU A 140 -5.77 23.51 20.78
N VAL A 141 -6.35 23.09 19.66
CA VAL A 141 -5.98 23.59 18.33
C VAL A 141 -7.06 24.55 17.82
N PRO A 142 -6.70 25.72 17.28
CA PRO A 142 -7.66 26.65 16.71
C PRO A 142 -8.50 26.01 15.60
N ARG A 143 -9.84 26.13 15.69
CA ARG A 143 -10.78 25.59 14.69
C ARG A 143 -10.48 26.05 13.26
N ALA A 144 -10.00 27.28 13.10
CA ALA A 144 -9.63 27.82 11.79
C ALA A 144 -8.52 27.01 11.11
N LEU A 145 -7.53 26.53 11.86
CA LEU A 145 -6.45 25.69 11.33
C LEU A 145 -6.96 24.29 10.98
N ILE A 146 -7.83 23.71 11.82
CA ILE A 146 -8.47 22.43 11.54
C ILE A 146 -9.28 22.53 10.24
N SER A 147 -10.08 23.58 10.06
CA SER A 147 -10.86 23.80 8.85
C SER A 147 -9.98 23.94 7.60
N GLN A 148 -8.82 24.61 7.70
CA GLN A 148 -7.86 24.70 6.59
C GLN A 148 -7.29 23.33 6.22
N GLU A 149 -6.91 22.53 7.21
CA GLU A 149 -6.37 21.19 7.00
C GLU A 149 -7.42 20.23 6.41
N ILE A 150 -8.69 20.32 6.83
CA ILE A 150 -9.79 19.57 6.23
C ILE A 150 -9.90 19.86 4.73
N GLN A 151 -9.80 21.13 4.33
CA GLN A 151 -9.85 21.53 2.91
C GLN A 151 -8.66 20.98 2.13
N ALA A 152 -7.46 20.97 2.73
CA ALA A 152 -6.27 20.36 2.12
C ALA A 152 -6.42 18.85 1.94
N LEU A 153 -6.87 18.14 2.98
CA LEU A 153 -7.15 16.70 2.95
C LEU A 153 -8.21 16.33 1.90
N ARG A 154 -9.29 17.12 1.83
CA ARG A 154 -10.35 16.93 0.82
C ARG A 154 -9.81 17.06 -0.60
N LYS A 155 -9.00 18.09 -0.85
CA LYS A 155 -8.35 18.30 -2.16
C LYS A 155 -7.40 17.15 -2.49
N GLN A 156 -6.61 16.68 -1.53
CA GLN A 156 -5.70 15.55 -1.71
C GLN A 156 -6.46 14.27 -2.04
N MET A 157 -7.54 13.96 -1.32
CA MET A 157 -8.37 12.79 -1.58
C MET A 157 -8.94 12.85 -2.99
N PHE A 158 -9.45 14.00 -3.43
CA PHE A 158 -9.98 14.15 -4.79
C PHE A 158 -8.91 13.93 -5.87
N GLN A 159 -7.70 14.44 -5.67
CA GLN A 159 -6.57 14.21 -6.59
C GLN A 159 -6.25 12.72 -6.76
N GLN A 160 -6.37 11.92 -5.69
CA GLN A 160 -6.15 10.47 -5.75
C GLN A 160 -7.23 9.73 -6.56
N PHE A 161 -8.45 10.27 -6.68
CA PHE A 161 -9.53 9.71 -7.49
C PHE A 161 -9.47 10.09 -8.98
N GLY A 162 -8.40 10.73 -9.44
CA GLY A 162 -8.11 10.89 -10.88
C GLY A 162 -8.48 12.24 -11.50
N GLY A 163 -8.51 13.33 -10.73
CA GLY A 163 -8.68 14.67 -11.33
C GLY A 163 -8.45 15.85 -10.39
N ALA A 164 -8.48 17.06 -10.98
CA ALA A 164 -8.82 18.28 -10.24
C ALA A 164 -10.35 18.34 -10.10
N ALA A 165 -10.85 18.81 -8.96
CA ALA A 165 -12.29 18.94 -8.73
C ALA A 165 -12.96 19.68 -9.91
N PRO A 166 -13.95 19.08 -10.60
CA PRO A 166 -14.69 19.78 -11.65
C PRO A 166 -15.20 21.11 -11.10
N GLU A 167 -15.01 22.20 -11.86
CA GLU A 167 -15.58 23.50 -11.49
C GLU A 167 -17.10 23.34 -11.30
N GLY A 168 -17.58 23.54 -10.07
CA GLY A 168 -19.00 23.43 -9.72
C GLY A 168 -19.41 22.13 -9.00
N LEU A 169 -18.49 21.19 -8.74
CA LEU A 169 -18.77 20.07 -7.85
C LEU A 169 -18.70 20.53 -6.38
N ASP A 170 -19.80 20.37 -5.65
CA ASP A 170 -19.84 20.66 -4.22
C ASP A 170 -19.14 19.54 -3.43
N LEU A 171 -17.81 19.67 -3.29
CA LEU A 171 -16.99 18.70 -2.58
C LEU A 171 -17.34 18.62 -1.10
N ASP A 172 -17.88 19.68 -0.49
CA ASP A 172 -18.21 19.71 0.93
C ASP A 172 -19.42 18.80 1.22
N SER A 173 -20.36 18.72 0.28
CA SER A 173 -21.51 17.80 0.33
C SER A 173 -21.12 16.35 0.08
N LEU A 174 -20.18 16.10 -0.84
CA LEU A 174 -19.72 14.74 -1.17
C LEU A 174 -18.73 14.16 -0.15
N LEU A 175 -17.92 15.02 0.47
CA LEU A 175 -16.89 14.65 1.43
C LEU A 175 -17.03 15.52 2.70
N PRO A 176 -17.98 15.18 3.59
CA PRO A 176 -18.25 15.92 4.81
C PRO A 176 -17.02 16.11 5.69
N ASP A 177 -16.95 17.26 6.38
CA ASP A 177 -15.86 17.60 7.32
C ASP A 177 -15.58 16.50 8.36
N ASP A 178 -16.62 15.83 8.84
CA ASP A 178 -16.53 14.78 9.86
C ASP A 178 -15.63 13.61 9.41
N MET A 179 -15.51 13.36 8.09
CA MET A 179 -14.60 12.34 7.55
C MET A 179 -13.13 12.67 7.80
N PHE A 180 -12.79 13.95 7.92
CA PHE A 180 -11.41 14.43 8.00
C PHE A 180 -11.05 15.01 9.36
N ARG A 181 -12.04 15.30 10.23
CA ARG A 181 -11.83 16.07 11.45
C ARG A 181 -10.73 15.50 12.35
N ASP A 182 -10.76 14.21 12.65
CA ASP A 182 -9.79 13.58 13.55
C ASP A 182 -8.37 13.61 12.97
N ASN A 183 -8.23 13.35 11.67
CA ASN A 183 -6.95 13.40 10.97
C ASN A 183 -6.44 14.85 10.87
N ALA A 184 -7.31 15.81 10.55
CA ALA A 184 -6.98 17.22 10.48
C ALA A 184 -6.52 17.76 11.84
N GLU A 185 -7.24 17.45 12.92
CA GLU A 185 -6.83 17.86 14.27
C GLU A 185 -5.45 17.26 14.61
N ARG A 186 -5.25 15.97 14.34
CA ARG A 186 -3.97 15.29 14.56
C ARG A 186 -2.84 15.96 13.80
N ARG A 187 -3.01 16.24 12.50
CA ARG A 187 -1.99 16.86 11.64
C ARG A 187 -1.64 18.28 12.08
N VAL A 188 -2.64 19.11 12.37
CA VAL A 188 -2.39 20.48 12.84
C VAL A 188 -1.69 20.46 14.19
N LYS A 189 -2.15 19.61 15.12
CA LYS A 189 -1.51 19.45 16.43
C LYS A 189 -0.05 19.06 16.30
N LEU A 190 0.24 18.03 15.50
CA LEU A 190 1.59 17.57 15.25
C LEU A 190 2.45 18.68 14.61
N GLY A 191 1.94 19.35 13.57
CA GLY A 191 2.66 20.43 12.89
C GLY A 191 3.02 21.60 13.81
N LEU A 192 2.12 22.00 14.71
CA LEU A 192 2.39 23.05 15.71
C LEU A 192 3.47 22.62 16.71
N VAL A 193 3.38 21.39 17.24
CA VAL A 193 4.35 20.87 18.22
C VAL A 193 5.73 20.70 17.58
N LEU A 194 5.80 20.14 16.37
CA LEU A 194 7.06 20.00 15.63
C LEU A 194 7.68 21.36 15.32
N SER A 195 6.89 22.34 14.89
CA SER A 195 7.39 23.71 14.61
C SER A 195 8.00 24.35 15.86
N GLU A 196 7.36 24.17 17.02
CA GLU A 196 7.91 24.64 18.30
C GLU A 196 9.19 23.90 18.69
N MET A 197 9.27 22.58 18.47
CA MET A 197 10.47 21.79 18.72
C MET A 197 11.63 22.22 17.81
N ILE A 198 11.38 22.42 16.52
CA ILE A 198 12.38 22.95 15.56
C ILE A 198 12.93 24.27 16.06
N SER A 199 12.06 25.18 16.51
CA SER A 199 12.48 26.47 17.04
C SER A 199 13.30 26.33 18.34
N LYS A 200 12.84 25.53 19.31
CA LYS A 200 13.52 25.35 20.60
C LYS A 200 14.87 24.66 20.49
N PHE A 201 14.99 23.69 19.59
CA PHE A 201 16.23 22.96 19.34
C PHE A 201 17.13 23.65 18.31
N GLU A 202 16.70 24.81 17.78
CA GLU A 202 17.42 25.58 16.76
C GLU A 202 17.79 24.73 15.53
N LEU A 203 16.92 23.79 15.16
CA LEU A 203 17.14 22.88 14.05
C LEU A 203 17.03 23.61 12.72
N LYS A 204 17.88 23.23 11.78
CA LYS A 204 17.89 23.72 10.40
C LYS A 204 17.98 22.53 9.47
N ALA A 205 17.36 22.64 8.29
CA ALA A 205 17.52 21.64 7.24
C ALA A 205 19.01 21.58 6.88
N ASP A 206 19.65 20.44 7.12
CA ASP A 206 21.04 20.22 6.74
C ASP A 206 21.11 20.10 5.21
N PRO A 207 21.82 21.01 4.51
CA PRO A 207 21.92 20.96 3.05
C PRO A 207 22.47 19.63 2.52
N ALA A 208 23.33 18.95 3.30
CA ALA A 208 23.86 17.64 2.92
C ALA A 208 22.76 16.57 2.96
N LYS A 209 21.96 16.52 4.03
CA LYS A 209 20.81 15.60 4.15
C LYS A 209 19.72 15.89 3.12
N VAL A 210 19.47 17.17 2.81
CA VAL A 210 18.53 17.58 1.74
C VAL A 210 18.98 17.01 0.41
N ARG A 211 20.27 17.19 0.07
CA ARG A 211 20.84 16.65 -1.16
C ARG A 211 20.76 15.12 -1.21
N GLU A 212 21.17 14.44 -0.13
CA GLU A 212 21.08 12.98 -0.04
C GLU A 212 19.64 12.50 -0.24
N THR A 213 18.66 13.16 0.37
CA THR A 213 17.24 12.81 0.19
C THR A 213 16.78 12.99 -1.25
N ILE A 214 17.19 14.06 -1.93
CA ILE A 214 16.86 14.29 -3.35
C ILE A 214 17.51 13.22 -4.22
N GLU A 215 18.77 12.87 -3.96
CA GLU A 215 19.49 11.82 -4.69
C GLU A 215 18.84 10.44 -4.49
N GLU A 216 18.42 10.10 -3.26
CA GLU A 216 17.67 8.87 -2.96
C GLU A 216 16.32 8.82 -3.70
N LEU A 217 15.59 9.94 -3.75
CA LEU A 217 14.32 10.04 -4.48
C LEU A 217 14.52 9.94 -5.99
N ALA A 218 15.61 10.50 -6.52
CA ALA A 218 15.92 10.48 -7.95
C ALA A 218 16.42 9.10 -8.41
N ALA A 219 17.08 8.33 -7.54
CA ALA A 219 17.66 7.02 -7.87
C ALA A 219 16.64 5.97 -8.34
N THR A 220 15.34 6.18 -8.09
CA THR A 220 14.28 5.29 -8.58
C THR A 220 13.85 5.58 -10.02
N TYR A 221 14.38 6.64 -10.64
CA TYR A 221 14.03 7.08 -11.98
C TYR A 221 15.15 6.78 -12.98
N GLN A 222 14.79 6.61 -14.26
CA GLN A 222 15.76 6.37 -15.34
C GLN A 222 16.69 7.57 -15.58
N ASP A 223 16.18 8.79 -15.45
CA ASP A 223 16.96 10.04 -15.56
C ASP A 223 17.00 10.74 -14.20
N ALA A 224 17.95 10.32 -13.36
CA ALA A 224 18.11 10.88 -12.03
C ALA A 224 18.54 12.36 -12.07
N GLU A 225 19.32 12.79 -13.06
CA GLU A 225 19.78 14.19 -13.18
C GLU A 225 18.61 15.13 -13.48
N GLU A 226 17.69 14.75 -14.37
CA GLU A 226 16.50 15.55 -14.65
C GLU A 226 15.64 15.73 -13.38
N VAL A 227 15.45 14.67 -12.60
CA VAL A 227 14.67 14.71 -11.35
C VAL A 227 15.35 15.60 -10.31
N ILE A 228 16.67 15.47 -10.12
CA ILE A 228 17.45 16.33 -9.21
C ILE A 228 17.28 17.81 -9.62
N ASN A 229 17.46 18.11 -10.91
CA ASN A 229 17.31 19.47 -11.43
C ASN A 229 15.89 20.01 -11.25
N TRP A 230 14.87 19.17 -11.37
CA TRP A 230 13.49 19.55 -11.13
C TRP A 230 13.24 19.96 -9.67
N TYR A 231 13.75 19.18 -8.69
CA TYR A 231 13.64 19.53 -7.28
C TYR A 231 14.33 20.87 -6.97
N TYR A 232 15.56 21.06 -7.45
CA TYR A 232 16.30 22.31 -7.21
C TYR A 232 15.77 23.50 -8.01
N GLY A 233 15.16 23.26 -9.17
CA GLY A 233 14.53 24.28 -10.01
C GLY A 233 13.15 24.73 -9.51
N ASN A 234 12.54 24.00 -8.58
CA ASN A 234 11.21 24.28 -8.05
C ASN A 234 11.26 24.56 -6.53
N PRO A 235 11.13 25.84 -6.11
CA PRO A 235 11.20 26.22 -4.70
C PRO A 235 10.20 25.49 -3.79
N GLU A 236 8.99 25.17 -4.28
CA GLU A 236 7.99 24.44 -3.49
C GLU A 236 8.43 23.00 -3.23
N GLN A 237 9.01 22.34 -4.23
CA GLN A 237 9.49 20.97 -4.11
C GLN A 237 10.72 20.88 -3.22
N LEU A 238 11.67 21.81 -3.37
CA LEU A 238 12.83 21.90 -2.50
C LEU A 238 12.39 22.13 -1.04
N SER A 239 11.46 23.05 -0.80
CA SER A 239 10.94 23.33 0.56
C SER A 239 10.24 22.12 1.18
N SER A 240 9.55 21.31 0.38
CA SER A 240 8.96 20.04 0.82
C SER A 240 10.03 19.06 1.33
N VAL A 241 11.14 18.93 0.60
CA VAL A 241 12.27 18.08 1.03
C VAL A 241 12.94 18.64 2.27
N GLU A 242 13.17 19.95 2.34
CA GLU A 242 13.73 20.61 3.52
C GLU A 242 12.85 20.38 4.77
N SER A 243 11.53 20.45 4.60
CA SER A 243 10.57 20.17 5.67
C SER A 243 10.67 18.73 6.16
N LYS A 244 10.78 17.76 5.23
CA LYS A 244 10.99 16.36 5.58
C LYS A 244 12.30 16.16 6.35
N VAL A 245 13.39 16.77 5.90
CA VAL A 245 14.71 16.68 6.56
C VAL A 245 14.69 17.29 7.96
N LEU A 246 13.98 18.41 8.13
CA LEU A 246 13.76 19.03 9.44
C LEU A 246 12.96 18.12 10.37
N GLU A 247 11.89 17.52 9.87
CA GLU A 247 11.05 16.58 10.60
C GLU A 247 11.86 15.35 11.05
N ASP A 248 12.67 14.78 10.15
CA ASP A 248 13.56 13.67 10.47
C ASP A 248 14.59 14.07 11.54
N SER A 249 15.09 15.31 11.47
CA SER A 249 16.03 15.85 12.48
C SER A 249 15.38 16.03 13.86
N VAL A 250 14.08 16.36 13.92
CA VAL A 250 13.33 16.39 15.19
C VAL A 250 13.21 14.98 15.76
N VAL A 251 12.88 13.99 14.91
CA VAL A 251 12.77 12.59 15.31
C VAL A 251 14.10 12.08 15.86
N ASP A 252 15.19 12.30 15.13
CA ASP A 252 16.56 11.97 15.58
C ASP A 252 16.82 12.57 16.98
N LYS A 253 16.46 13.85 17.16
CA LYS A 253 16.68 14.55 18.43
C LYS A 253 15.86 13.98 19.58
N LEU A 254 14.63 13.54 19.33
CA LEU A 254 13.79 12.90 20.34
C LEU A 254 14.31 11.49 20.69
N LEU A 255 14.81 10.75 19.70
CA LEU A 255 15.38 9.42 19.90
C LEU A 255 16.65 9.44 20.75
N GLU A 256 17.46 10.52 20.72
CA GLU A 256 18.61 10.69 21.62
C GLU A 256 18.24 10.61 23.12
N ALA A 257 17.00 10.96 23.47
CA ALA A 257 16.49 10.94 24.84
C ALA A 257 15.47 9.81 25.10
N ALA A 258 15.18 8.97 24.09
CA ALA A 258 14.23 7.89 24.19
C ALA A 258 14.91 6.58 24.67
N GLU A 259 14.11 5.70 25.28
CA GLU A 259 14.52 4.33 25.54
C GLU A 259 14.27 3.49 24.28
N LEU A 260 15.33 2.99 23.66
CA LEU A 260 15.26 2.18 22.45
C LEU A 260 15.34 0.71 22.82
N THR A 261 14.40 -0.08 22.29
CA THR A 261 14.40 -1.54 22.42
C THR A 261 14.44 -2.17 21.04
N ASP A 262 15.45 -2.98 20.79
CA ASP A 262 15.57 -3.74 19.54
C ASP A 262 14.74 -5.02 19.63
N GLU A 263 13.80 -5.19 18.70
CA GLU A 263 12.99 -6.40 18.57
C GLU A 263 13.39 -7.16 17.30
N PRO A 264 13.79 -8.44 17.41
CA PRO A 264 14.09 -9.24 16.23
C PRO A 264 12.80 -9.49 15.45
N CYS A 265 12.82 -9.18 14.15
CA CYS A 265 11.73 -9.47 13.22
C CYS A 265 12.29 -9.96 11.88
N SER A 266 11.46 -10.68 11.14
CA SER A 266 11.74 -11.05 9.75
C SER A 266 11.55 -9.86 8.81
N TYR A 267 12.17 -9.92 7.63
CA TYR A 267 11.96 -8.92 6.58
C TYR A 267 10.47 -8.78 6.23
N GLN A 268 9.75 -9.90 6.08
CA GLN A 268 8.33 -9.88 5.75
C GLN A 268 7.48 -9.18 6.83
N GLU A 269 7.77 -9.42 8.10
CA GLU A 269 7.07 -8.73 9.20
C GLU A 269 7.37 -7.23 9.20
N ALA A 270 8.63 -6.82 8.99
CA ALA A 270 9.00 -5.41 8.95
C ALA A 270 8.30 -4.68 7.79
N ILE A 271 8.26 -5.28 6.60
CA ILE A 271 7.56 -4.71 5.44
C ILE A 271 6.04 -4.69 5.67
N ALA A 272 5.44 -5.78 6.15
CA ALA A 272 4.01 -5.86 6.38
C ALA A 272 3.53 -4.83 7.42
N GLN A 273 4.31 -4.63 8.48
CA GLN A 273 4.02 -3.62 9.49
C GLN A 273 4.02 -2.21 8.88
N ALA A 274 5.01 -1.89 8.02
CA ALA A 274 5.04 -0.60 7.33
C ALA A 274 3.88 -0.39 6.33
N GLN A 275 3.39 -1.47 5.69
CA GLN A 275 2.27 -1.42 4.75
C GLN A 275 0.90 -1.32 5.43
N SER A 276 0.71 -2.02 6.56
CA SER A 276 -0.53 -1.98 7.35
C SER A 276 -0.85 -0.61 7.97
N GLN A 277 0.13 0.29 7.93
CA GLN A 277 0.10 1.61 8.56
C GLN A 277 0.00 2.75 7.52
N ARG A 278 -0.07 2.43 6.21
CA ARG A 278 -0.30 3.39 5.12
C ARG A 278 -1.77 3.69 4.88
#